data_AF-A0A5J4PY63-F1
#
_entry.id   AF-A0A5J4PY63-F1
#
_cell.length_a   1.000
_cell.length_b   1.000
_cell.length_c   1.000
_cell.angle_alpha   90.00
_cell.angle_beta   90.00
_cell.angle_gamma   90.00
#
_symmetry.space_group_name_H-M   'P 1'
#
loop_
_entity.id
_entity.type
_entity.pdbx_description
1 polymer ?
#
loop_
_entity_poly.entity_id
_entity_poly.type
_entity_poly.pdbx_seq_one_letter_code
_entity_poly.pdbx_strand_id
1 'polypeptide(L)'
;MNLYLFNPTHDLSLANYSPTYMPPASARRLSADLSLLPVWYACPESAVLASSLYNLPFLKEKQTLFPELPRLLTEPEIAFLPTLTPVPWGWNPAIHRYLLSLGIPAGMLPDREQLAVIR
;
A
#
# COMPACT_ATOMS: atom_id res chain seq x y z
N MET A 1 7.58 -11.71 1.54
CA MET A 1 7.44 -10.97 0.27
C MET A 1 7.01 -9.55 0.60
N ASN A 2 7.62 -8.52 -0.01
CA ASN A 2 7.26 -7.14 0.28
C ASN A 2 5.95 -6.75 -0.42
N LEU A 3 5.08 -6.05 0.31
CA LEU A 3 3.81 -5.51 -0.19
C LEU A 3 3.89 -3.99 -0.19
N TYR A 4 4.07 -3.40 -1.36
CA TYR A 4 4.10 -1.97 -1.53
C TYR A 4 2.70 -1.39 -1.66
N LEU A 5 2.45 -0.26 -1.00
CA LEU A 5 1.17 0.45 -1.03
C LEU A 5 1.42 1.93 -1.29
N PHE A 6 0.78 2.46 -2.32
CA PHE A 6 0.77 3.90 -2.56
C PHE A 6 -0.06 4.63 -1.50
N ASN A 7 0.53 5.64 -0.85
CA ASN A 7 -0.12 6.44 0.20
C ASN A 7 0.17 7.93 -0.02
N PRO A 8 -0.43 8.57 -1.04
CA PRO A 8 -0.18 9.99 -1.35
C PRO A 8 -0.78 10.93 -0.30
N THR A 9 -1.64 10.42 0.58
CA THR A 9 -2.29 11.22 1.62
C THR A 9 -1.50 11.20 2.92
N HIS A 10 -0.27 10.70 2.89
CA HIS A 10 0.58 10.50 4.06
C HIS A 10 0.72 11.76 4.90
N ASP A 11 1.16 12.88 4.32
CA ASP A 11 1.41 14.14 5.04
C ASP A 11 0.14 14.68 5.71
N LEU A 12 -1.00 14.66 4.99
CA LEU A 12 -2.30 15.05 5.53
C LEU A 12 -2.73 14.15 6.71
N SER A 13 -2.44 12.85 6.60
CA SER A 13 -2.79 11.87 7.63
C SER A 13 -1.88 11.99 8.85
N LEU A 14 -0.60 12.34 8.67
CA LEU A 14 0.31 12.65 9.77
C LEU A 14 -0.09 13.95 10.49
N ALA A 15 -0.44 14.99 9.74
CA ALA A 15 -0.89 16.27 10.31
C ALA A 15 -2.17 16.11 11.16
N ASN A 16 -3.10 15.25 10.75
CA ASN A 16 -4.30 14.95 11.54
C ASN A 16 -4.05 13.89 12.64
N TYR A 17 -3.14 12.96 12.39
CA TYR A 17 -2.75 11.84 13.26
C TYR A 17 -3.89 10.95 13.77
N SER A 18 -5.04 10.92 13.09
CA SER A 18 -6.15 10.03 13.46
C SER A 18 -6.13 8.73 12.66
N PRO A 19 -6.34 7.55 13.30
CA PRO A 19 -6.54 6.29 12.60
C PRO A 19 -7.90 6.22 11.86
N THR A 20 -8.77 7.20 12.04
CA THR A 20 -10.05 7.35 11.31
C THR A 20 -10.02 8.49 10.30
N TYR A 21 -8.86 9.14 10.09
CA TYR A 21 -8.77 10.27 9.16
C TYR A 21 -9.22 9.85 7.76
N MET A 22 -10.16 10.61 7.20
CA MET A 22 -10.60 10.43 5.82
C MET A 22 -10.03 11.59 4.98
N PRO A 23 -9.07 11.32 4.07
CA PRO A 23 -8.53 12.34 3.18
C PRO A 23 -9.62 12.92 2.27
N PRO A 24 -9.45 14.14 1.71
CA PRO A 24 -10.39 14.72 0.76
C PRO A 24 -10.57 13.83 -0.49
N ALA A 25 -11.71 13.98 -1.16
CA ALA A 25 -12.08 13.11 -2.29
C ALA A 25 -11.05 13.11 -3.44
N SER A 26 -10.46 14.27 -3.74
CA SER A 26 -9.39 14.41 -4.74
C SER A 26 -8.16 13.57 -4.39
N ALA A 27 -7.75 13.56 -3.13
CA ALA A 27 -6.59 12.81 -2.66
C ALA A 27 -6.86 11.29 -2.68
N ARG A 28 -8.08 10.85 -2.33
CA ARG A 28 -8.47 9.44 -2.47
C ARG A 28 -8.49 8.98 -3.93
N ARG A 29 -8.95 9.85 -4.84
CA ARG A 29 -8.91 9.58 -6.29
C ARG A 29 -7.47 9.42 -6.78
N LEU A 30 -6.57 10.31 -6.34
CA LEU A 30 -5.14 10.19 -6.64
C LEU A 30 -4.56 8.85 -6.15
N SER A 31 -4.91 8.39 -4.95
CA SER A 31 -4.49 7.07 -4.44
C SER A 31 -4.96 5.92 -5.33
N ALA A 32 -6.19 5.99 -5.84
CA ALA A 32 -6.75 4.96 -6.71
C ALA A 32 -6.10 4.97 -8.10
N ASP A 33 -6.02 6.15 -8.72
CA ASP A 33 -5.51 6.36 -10.08
C ASP A 33 -4.04 5.96 -10.19
N LEU A 34 -3.24 6.22 -9.14
CA LEU A 34 -1.80 5.93 -9.09
C LEU A 34 -1.46 4.76 -8.17
N SER A 35 -2.41 3.87 -7.89
CA SER A 35 -2.20 2.70 -7.03
C SER A 35 -1.03 1.81 -7.48
N LEU A 36 -0.74 1.75 -8.79
CA LEU A 36 0.39 1.01 -9.36
C LEU A 36 1.69 1.80 -9.46
N LEU A 37 1.77 3.06 -9.03
CA LEU A 37 3.02 3.81 -9.03
C LEU A 37 4.19 3.05 -8.35
N PRO A 38 3.98 2.24 -7.30
CA PRO A 38 5.06 1.47 -6.69
C PRO A 38 5.72 0.42 -7.58
N VAL A 39 5.10 -0.01 -8.69
CA VAL A 39 5.71 -1.01 -9.59
C VAL A 39 7.06 -0.56 -10.14
N TRP A 40 7.30 0.75 -10.23
CA TRP A 40 8.51 1.33 -10.80
C TRP A 40 9.71 1.34 -9.85
N TYR A 41 9.50 1.25 -8.54
CA TYR A 41 10.58 1.32 -7.54
C TYR A 41 10.59 0.13 -6.58
N ALA A 42 9.54 -0.69 -6.58
CA ALA A 42 9.49 -1.91 -5.79
C ALA A 42 10.45 -2.97 -6.36
N CYS A 43 11.03 -3.77 -5.46
CA CYS A 43 11.93 -4.84 -5.86
C CYS A 43 11.21 -5.90 -6.71
N PRO A 44 11.93 -6.58 -7.62
CA PRO A 44 11.46 -7.82 -8.21
C PRO A 44 10.99 -8.80 -7.13
N GLU A 45 10.05 -9.69 -7.47
CA GLU A 45 9.40 -10.63 -6.55
C GLU A 45 8.48 -10.01 -5.47
N SER A 46 8.35 -8.68 -5.43
CA SER A 46 7.41 -8.00 -4.55
C SER A 46 5.99 -7.97 -5.14
N ALA A 47 5.05 -7.42 -4.37
CA ALA A 47 3.71 -7.12 -4.83
C ALA A 47 3.34 -5.65 -4.58
N VAL A 48 2.43 -5.12 -5.39
CA VAL A 48 1.82 -3.80 -5.21
C VAL A 48 0.33 -3.98 -4.92
N LEU A 49 -0.15 -3.37 -3.84
CA LEU A 49 -1.55 -3.40 -3.43
C LEU A 49 -2.37 -2.39 -4.25
N ALA A 50 -3.44 -2.86 -4.88
CA ALA A 50 -4.44 -2.03 -5.53
C ALA A 50 -5.86 -2.42 -5.07
N SER A 51 -6.79 -1.46 -5.08
CA SER A 51 -8.18 -1.69 -4.68
C SER A 51 -8.96 -2.57 -5.65
N SER A 52 -8.48 -2.72 -6.90
CA SER A 52 -9.11 -3.55 -7.92
C SER A 52 -8.10 -4.00 -8.98
N LEU A 53 -8.54 -4.95 -9.82
CA LEU A 53 -7.79 -5.42 -10.99
C LEU A 53 -7.92 -4.49 -12.20
N TYR A 54 -8.52 -3.30 -12.07
CA TYR A 54 -8.77 -2.38 -13.18
C TYR A 54 -7.51 -2.09 -14.01
N ASN A 55 -6.37 -1.89 -13.34
CA ASN A 55 -5.09 -1.59 -13.98
C ASN A 55 -4.25 -2.84 -14.33
N LEU A 56 -4.79 -4.05 -14.17
CA LEU A 56 -4.06 -5.28 -14.50
C LEU A 56 -3.65 -5.36 -15.99
N PRO A 57 -4.50 -5.01 -16.98
CA PRO A 57 -4.09 -5.02 -18.39
C PRO A 57 -2.91 -4.07 -18.67
N PHE A 58 -2.93 -2.87 -18.08
CA PHE A 58 -1.83 -1.90 -18.17
C PHE A 58 -0.54 -2.49 -17.58
N LEU A 59 -0.60 -3.11 -16.40
CA LEU A 59 0.57 -3.74 -15.81
C LEU A 59 1.11 -4.88 -16.69
N LYS A 60 0.22 -5.70 -17.26
CA LYS A 60 0.61 -6.79 -18.16
C LYS A 60 1.32 -6.28 -19.41
N GLU A 61 0.83 -5.20 -20.01
CA GLU A 61 1.50 -4.53 -21.13
C GLU A 61 2.92 -4.10 -20.72
N LYS A 62 3.09 -3.45 -19.56
CA LYS A 62 4.42 -3.03 -19.10
C LYS A 62 5.32 -4.20 -18.73
N GLN A 63 4.78 -5.28 -18.18
CA GLN A 63 5.53 -6.51 -17.91
C GLN A 63 6.08 -7.18 -19.18
N THR A 64 5.51 -6.93 -20.37
CA THR A 64 6.11 -7.41 -21.63
C THR A 64 7.44 -6.71 -21.96
N LEU A 65 7.58 -5.45 -21.57
CA LEU A 65 8.79 -4.64 -21.78
C LEU A 65 9.76 -4.76 -20.60
N PHE A 66 9.22 -4.92 -19.39
CA PHE A 66 9.95 -4.99 -18.12
C PHE A 66 9.49 -6.21 -17.32
N PRO A 67 10.00 -7.42 -17.63
CA PRO A 67 9.51 -8.67 -17.05
C PRO A 67 9.65 -8.78 -15.52
N GLU A 68 10.55 -8.00 -14.93
CA GLU A 68 10.82 -7.99 -13.49
C GLU A 68 9.84 -7.12 -12.68
N LEU A 69 8.92 -6.40 -13.34
CA LEU A 69 7.96 -5.57 -12.63
C LEU A 69 7.09 -6.41 -11.68
N PRO A 70 6.89 -5.94 -10.42
CA PRO A 70 6.11 -6.63 -9.40
C PRO A 70 4.70 -7.02 -9.85
N ARG A 71 4.11 -8.01 -9.17
CA ARG A 71 2.70 -8.36 -9.39
C ARG A 71 1.74 -7.40 -8.67
N LEU A 72 0.52 -7.31 -9.18
CA LEU A 72 -0.59 -6.65 -8.50
C LEU A 72 -1.27 -7.65 -7.55
N LEU A 73 -1.54 -7.22 -6.32
CA LEU A 73 -2.44 -7.92 -5.39
C LEU A 73 -3.61 -7.02 -5.02
N THR A 74 -4.78 -7.63 -4.85
CA THR A 74 -5.99 -6.96 -4.36
C THR A 74 -6.22 -7.19 -2.88
N GLU A 75 -7.01 -6.32 -2.25
CA GLU A 75 -7.34 -6.40 -0.83
C GLU A 75 -7.82 -7.80 -0.36
N PRO A 76 -8.70 -8.52 -1.08
CA PRO A 76 -9.14 -9.85 -0.66
C PRO A 76 -8.03 -10.89 -0.64
N GLU A 77 -6.99 -10.75 -1.47
CA GLU A 77 -5.88 -11.70 -1.57
C GLU A 77 -4.94 -11.60 -0.36
N ILE A 78 -4.90 -10.44 0.31
CA ILE A 78 -3.98 -10.17 1.42
C ILE A 78 -4.21 -11.12 2.60
N ALA A 79 -5.48 -11.41 2.93
CA ALA A 79 -5.83 -12.28 4.05
C ALA A 79 -5.33 -13.73 3.88
N PHE A 80 -5.06 -14.16 2.64
CA PHE A 80 -4.57 -15.52 2.34
C PHE A 80 -3.04 -15.60 2.29
N LEU A 81 -2.33 -14.49 2.49
CA LEU A 81 -0.88 -14.38 2.40
C LEU A 81 -0.28 -13.90 3.73
N PRO A 82 -0.06 -14.79 4.71
CA PRO A 82 0.33 -14.42 6.08
C PRO A 82 1.78 -13.88 6.20
N THR A 83 2.59 -14.01 5.15
CA THR A 83 4.03 -13.66 5.15
C THR A 83 4.35 -12.38 4.35
N LEU A 84 3.36 -11.49 4.22
CA LEU A 84 3.53 -10.19 3.60
C LEU A 84 4.17 -9.20 4.58
N THR A 85 5.18 -8.50 4.11
CA THR A 85 5.83 -7.40 4.83
C THR A 85 5.40 -6.09 4.18
N PRO A 86 4.52 -5.28 4.81
CA PRO A 86 4.05 -4.05 4.21
C PRO A 86 5.16 -2.99 4.12
N VAL A 87 5.23 -2.33 2.97
CA VAL A 87 6.15 -1.22 2.67
C VAL A 87 5.32 -0.08 2.07
N PRO A 88 4.49 0.60 2.88
CA PRO A 88 3.72 1.73 2.38
C PRO A 88 4.65 2.88 1.98
N TRP A 89 4.19 3.76 1.08
CA TRP A 89 4.90 5.00 0.75
C TRP A 89 5.24 5.83 2.00
N GLY A 90 4.37 5.78 3.01
CA GLY A 90 4.65 6.32 4.33
C GLY A 90 3.72 5.75 5.39
N TRP A 91 4.25 5.57 6.61
CA TRP A 91 3.51 5.03 7.75
C TRP A 91 2.73 6.11 8.47
N ASN A 92 1.45 5.85 8.76
CA ASN A 92 0.64 6.69 9.62
C ASN A 92 -0.45 5.84 10.30
N PRO A 93 -1.15 6.36 11.33
CA PRO A 93 -2.17 5.60 12.04
C PRO A 93 -3.30 5.06 11.16
N ALA A 94 -3.68 5.79 10.09
CA ALA A 94 -4.72 5.37 9.17
C ALA A 94 -4.29 4.16 8.31
N ILE A 95 -3.08 4.18 7.75
CA ILE A 95 -2.51 3.04 7.01
C ILE A 95 -2.29 1.84 7.93
N HIS A 96 -1.79 2.06 9.14
CA HIS A 96 -1.61 0.99 10.12
C HIS A 96 -2.96 0.28 10.39
N ARG A 97 -4.02 1.05 10.65
CA ARG A 97 -5.37 0.49 10.84
C ARG A 97 -5.90 -0.21 9.59
N TYR A 98 -5.69 0.38 8.41
CA TYR A 98 -6.13 -0.19 7.15
C TYR A 98 -5.48 -1.56 6.90
N LEU A 99 -4.16 -1.69 7.08
CA LEU A 99 -3.46 -2.97 6.92
C LEU A 99 -3.90 -4.03 7.92
N LEU A 100 -4.18 -3.66 9.18
CA LEU A 100 -4.80 -4.56 10.15
C LEU A 100 -6.17 -5.07 9.66
N SER A 101 -6.99 -4.19 9.07
CA SER A 101 -8.31 -4.57 8.56
C SER A 101 -8.26 -5.52 7.37
N LEU A 102 -7.14 -5.56 6.65
CA LEU A 102 -6.87 -6.51 5.56
C LEU A 102 -6.34 -7.87 6.06
N GLY A 103 -6.13 -8.03 7.37
CA GLY A 103 -5.65 -9.27 7.96
C GLY A 103 -4.13 -9.38 8.09
N ILE A 104 -3.38 -8.30 7.87
CA ILE A 104 -1.94 -8.30 8.17
C ILE A 104 -1.74 -8.43 9.69
N PRO A 105 -0.93 -9.40 10.18
CA PRO A 105 -0.68 -9.56 11.59
C PRO A 105 -0.03 -8.32 12.21
N ALA A 106 -0.43 -7.95 13.42
CA ALA A 106 0.13 -6.79 14.12
C ALA A 106 1.67 -6.88 14.30
N GLY A 107 2.23 -8.08 14.41
CA GLY A 107 3.68 -8.28 14.50
C GLY A 107 4.47 -7.95 13.21
N MET A 108 3.79 -7.73 12.09
CA MET A 108 4.39 -7.27 10.83
C MET A 108 4.25 -5.74 10.64
N LEU A 109 3.59 -5.05 11.56
CA LEU A 109 3.34 -3.62 11.51
C LEU A 109 4.19 -2.91 12.56
N PRO A 110 4.53 -1.63 12.36
CA PRO A 110 5.23 -0.86 13.37
C PRO A 110 4.38 -0.70 14.62
N ASP A 111 4.99 -0.80 15.79
CA ASP A 111 4.33 -0.54 17.06
C ASP A 111 4.06 0.97 17.27
N ARG A 112 3.43 1.30 18.40
CA ARG A 112 3.08 2.69 18.72
C ARG A 112 4.29 3.59 18.90
N GLU A 113 5.38 3.07 19.46
CA GLU A 113 6.60 3.84 19.70
C GLU A 113 7.31 4.13 18.37
N GLN A 114 7.42 3.12 17.52
CA GLN A 114 7.93 3.24 16.16
C GLN A 114 7.12 4.23 15.32
N LEU A 115 5.79 4.15 15.37
CA LEU A 115 4.90 5.10 14.67
C LEU A 115 5.05 6.54 15.17
N ALA A 116 5.35 6.74 16.45
CA ALA A 116 5.56 8.07 17.02
C ALA A 116 6.88 8.71 16.56
N VAL A 117 7.90 7.90 16.26
CA VAL A 117 9.20 8.36 15.72
C VAL A 117 9.11 8.74 14.24
N ILE A 118 8.18 8.13 13.49
CA ILE A 118 7.98 8.40 12.05
C ILE A 118 7.20 9.70 11.80
N ARG A 119 6.84 10.45 12.85
CA ARG A 119 6.15 11.74 12.76
C ARG A 119 6.99 12.85 12.14
#